data_AF-A0A2T3YRD6-F1
#
_entry.id   AF-A0A2T3YRD6-F1
#
_cell.length_a   1.000
_cell.length_b   1.000
_cell.length_c   1.000
_cell.angle_alpha   90.00
_cell.angle_beta   90.00
_cell.angle_gamma   90.00
#
_symmetry.space_group_name_H-M   'P 1'
#
loop_
_entity.id
_entity.type
_entity.pdbx_description
1 polymer ?
#
loop_
_entity_poly.entity_id
_entity_poly.type
_entity_poly.pdbx_seq_one_letter_code
_entity_poly.pdbx_strand_id
1 'polypeptide(L)'
;MYFNNDTFGSSATSLTSLAVVSFVILSLYCFYVRELTPLRNVPGPFFASISPLWLITRQRTFQRPWVDLDLHKKYGPIVRVSPNEVIVSSTKSRHVIYGPTSKFPKGDWYIATGSAGWGDGDELDFLSELDMDKYRLQRRLVGPAYTDNFMRQIEGNLDKILERNIDIMIQRAGRIEDIDHVANFLASDCLQVATFGESKGLLEAGVDDGSIELTMRLWGYMHWVGYVPRLHRARKWFNIIVKPKLRIILAMLPSLLTQKATIHSKPASQMTEHVFIWMRKRIRDRFDSFASENLPTQATDIATRLLQIHAEKPALKPHWVSEMLGTNFGAGVETTAIAISSFLDFVISYPGCQEKIQKEIDEARAAGELSKIPKQTEIESLPYLSACLNESKRLHPAVGSPLQRVVPHGGMELEGKWLPAGTAIGINPWVMGRNKSLFGADADTFRPERWFEMSPEQQKACEANSMFFGVGVRSCPGKHLAQAILNKVLPLLLMELCWSHAQPGASRPIRSAFMTRLHKVNVQWKKRKVVRTMVHETPQETSAETPSQNTISASDRSGRNVNPIRRHLTESLPEATKNRSLPQTEASLKDADEPIVCA
;
A
#
# COMPACT_ATOMS: atom_id res chain seq x y z
N MET A 1 72.07 -33.80 2.36
CA MET A 1 71.70 -32.73 3.32
C MET A 1 70.20 -32.86 3.54
N TYR A 2 69.72 -32.86 4.78
CA TYR A 2 68.31 -33.13 5.09
C TYR A 2 67.42 -31.90 4.84
N PHE A 3 66.20 -32.13 4.34
CA PHE A 3 65.09 -31.19 4.45
C PHE A 3 64.16 -31.65 5.57
N ASN A 4 63.78 -30.75 6.49
CA ASN A 4 62.91 -31.05 7.63
C ASN A 4 61.43 -31.08 7.22
N ASN A 5 60.69 -32.11 7.67
CA ASN A 5 59.24 -32.24 7.47
C ASN A 5 58.40 -31.85 8.71
N ASP A 6 59.01 -31.59 9.86
CA ASP A 6 58.32 -31.52 11.16
C ASP A 6 57.36 -30.32 11.33
N THR A 7 57.41 -29.33 10.44
CA THR A 7 56.60 -28.10 10.53
C THR A 7 55.12 -28.30 10.17
N PHE A 8 54.74 -29.45 9.59
CA PHE A 8 53.33 -29.75 9.28
C PHE A 8 52.56 -30.42 10.44
N GLY A 9 53.23 -30.97 11.46
CA GLY A 9 52.56 -31.71 12.55
C GLY A 9 51.89 -30.82 13.60
N SER A 10 52.50 -29.69 13.95
CA SER A 10 52.05 -28.81 15.04
C SER A 10 50.89 -27.88 14.67
N SER A 11 50.74 -27.56 13.38
CA SER A 11 49.61 -26.80 12.85
C SER A 11 48.32 -27.62 12.84
N ALA A 12 48.41 -28.91 12.51
CA ALA A 12 47.26 -29.82 12.53
C ALA A 12 46.67 -30.01 13.94
N THR A 13 47.52 -30.27 14.95
CA THR A 13 47.07 -30.52 16.33
C THR A 13 46.51 -29.27 17.03
N SER A 14 47.01 -28.08 16.69
CA SER A 14 46.44 -26.82 17.17
C SER A 14 45.09 -26.50 16.50
N LEU A 15 44.95 -26.77 15.20
CA LEU A 15 43.66 -26.67 14.49
C LEU A 15 42.59 -27.62 15.06
N THR A 16 42.92 -28.89 15.32
CA THR A 16 41.96 -29.84 15.92
C THR A 16 41.57 -29.42 17.34
N SER A 17 42.53 -28.93 18.13
CA SER A 17 42.26 -28.45 19.50
C SER A 17 41.32 -27.23 19.49
N LEU A 18 41.55 -26.27 18.60
CA LEU A 18 40.68 -25.11 18.42
C LEU A 18 39.28 -25.52 17.96
N ALA A 19 39.16 -26.51 17.08
CA ALA A 19 37.87 -27.04 16.62
C ALA A 19 37.09 -27.72 17.76
N VAL A 20 37.75 -28.54 18.60
CA VAL A 20 37.13 -29.19 19.76
C VAL A 20 36.66 -28.16 20.79
N VAL A 21 37.50 -27.18 21.15
CA VAL A 21 37.12 -26.09 22.06
C VAL A 21 35.93 -25.29 21.50
N SER A 22 35.95 -24.97 20.20
CA SER A 22 34.85 -24.27 19.52
C SER A 22 33.55 -25.08 19.54
N PHE A 23 33.63 -26.40 19.34
CA PHE A 23 32.49 -27.31 19.41
C PHE A 23 31.89 -27.41 20.82
N VAL A 24 32.74 -27.48 21.86
CA VAL A 24 32.31 -27.50 23.27
C VAL A 24 31.63 -26.18 23.63
N ILE A 25 32.23 -25.03 23.30
CA ILE A 25 31.63 -23.70 23.54
C ILE A 25 30.28 -23.56 22.81
N LEU A 26 30.21 -23.98 21.54
CA LEU A 26 28.95 -23.95 20.77
C LEU A 26 27.89 -24.88 21.36
N SER A 27 28.27 -26.07 21.83
CA SER A 27 27.37 -27.03 22.47
C SER A 27 26.81 -26.50 23.80
N LEU A 28 27.67 -25.92 24.65
CA LEU A 28 27.26 -25.26 25.89
C LEU A 28 26.37 -24.05 25.63
N TYR A 29 26.66 -23.25 24.60
CA TYR A 29 25.80 -22.14 24.15
C TYR A 29 24.43 -22.64 23.70
N CYS A 30 24.37 -23.66 22.84
CA CYS A 30 23.12 -24.26 22.38
C CYS A 30 22.29 -24.82 23.54
N PHE A 31 22.93 -25.51 24.50
CA PHE A 31 22.28 -26.02 25.69
C PHE A 31 21.73 -24.89 26.58
N TYR A 32 22.55 -23.89 26.90
CA TYR A 32 22.13 -22.73 27.70
C TYR A 32 20.96 -21.98 27.06
N VAL A 33 21.08 -21.61 25.78
CA VAL A 33 20.05 -20.85 25.07
C VAL A 33 18.74 -21.62 24.93
N ARG A 34 18.81 -22.95 24.82
CA ARG A 34 17.64 -23.82 24.66
C ARG A 34 16.97 -24.19 25.98
N GLU A 35 17.72 -24.72 26.96
CA GLU A 35 17.19 -25.36 28.18
C GLU A 35 17.27 -24.48 29.44
N LEU A 36 18.12 -23.45 29.45
CA LEU A 36 18.34 -22.58 30.62
C LEU A 36 17.76 -21.16 30.45
N THR A 37 17.26 -20.78 29.27
CA THR A 37 16.55 -19.50 29.10
C THR A 37 15.08 -19.59 29.51
N PRO A 38 14.45 -18.48 29.96
CA PRO A 38 13.03 -18.46 30.28
C PRO A 38 12.12 -18.88 29.12
N LEU A 39 12.54 -18.61 27.87
CA LEU A 39 11.81 -18.94 26.65
C LEU A 39 11.93 -20.42 26.23
N ARG A 40 12.51 -21.31 27.05
CA ARG A 40 12.61 -22.76 26.78
C ARG A 40 11.26 -23.44 26.54
N ASN A 41 10.22 -22.99 27.25
CA ASN A 41 8.87 -23.57 27.19
C ASN A 41 8.02 -23.03 26.02
N VAL A 42 8.54 -22.11 25.21
CA VAL A 42 7.84 -21.54 24.04
C VAL A 42 8.17 -22.38 22.80
N PRO A 43 7.17 -22.95 22.11
CA PRO A 43 7.42 -23.83 20.97
C PRO A 43 7.98 -23.05 19.77
N GLY A 44 8.72 -23.73 18.89
CA GLY A 44 9.23 -23.14 17.66
C GLY A 44 10.32 -23.99 16.99
N PRO A 45 10.87 -23.55 15.85
CA PRO A 45 11.92 -24.27 15.14
C PRO A 45 13.22 -24.34 15.95
N PHE A 46 13.88 -25.50 15.95
CA PHE A 46 15.11 -25.76 16.71
C PHE A 46 16.20 -24.69 16.52
N PHE A 47 16.53 -24.35 15.28
CA PHE A 47 17.55 -23.35 14.98
C PHE A 47 17.11 -21.91 15.29
N ALA A 48 15.81 -21.65 15.38
CA ALA A 48 15.25 -20.35 15.73
C ALA A 48 15.44 -20.03 17.21
N SER A 49 15.35 -21.03 18.10
CA SER A 49 15.66 -20.81 19.52
C SER A 49 17.15 -20.54 19.75
N ILE A 50 18.04 -21.05 18.89
CA ILE A 50 19.51 -20.95 19.03
C ILE A 50 20.10 -19.67 18.42
N SER A 51 19.63 -19.18 17.26
CA SER A 51 20.25 -18.01 16.60
C SER A 51 19.28 -17.17 15.76
N PRO A 52 19.38 -15.82 15.77
CA PRO A 52 18.65 -14.95 14.84
C PRO A 52 18.99 -15.23 13.37
N LEU A 53 20.14 -15.87 13.09
CA LEU A 53 20.53 -16.29 11.74
C LEU A 53 19.51 -17.21 11.08
N TRP A 54 18.71 -17.97 11.83
CA TRP A 54 17.61 -18.76 11.26
C TRP A 54 16.55 -17.86 10.63
N LEU A 55 16.11 -16.82 11.34
CA LEU A 55 15.09 -15.89 10.88
C LEU A 55 15.58 -15.09 9.68
N ILE A 56 16.79 -14.55 9.78
CA ILE A 56 17.53 -13.86 8.72
C ILE A 56 17.72 -14.77 7.48
N THR A 57 17.79 -16.09 7.67
CA THR A 57 17.91 -17.06 6.55
C THR A 57 16.55 -17.48 5.97
N ARG A 58 15.47 -17.43 6.75
CA ARG A 58 14.11 -17.68 6.24
C ARG A 58 13.53 -16.51 5.46
N GLN A 59 13.90 -15.28 5.83
CA GLN A 59 13.37 -14.07 5.19
C GLN A 59 14.09 -13.67 3.89
N ARG A 60 15.21 -14.30 3.51
CA ARG A 60 16.01 -13.94 2.31
C ARG A 60 15.21 -13.94 1.00
N THR A 61 14.13 -14.72 0.94
CA THR A 61 13.21 -14.85 -0.20
C THR A 61 12.12 -13.77 -0.22
N PHE A 62 12.10 -12.84 0.74
CA PHE A 62 11.06 -11.84 0.95
C PHE A 62 9.65 -12.42 1.14
N GLN A 63 9.54 -13.65 1.68
CA GLN A 63 8.27 -14.37 1.91
C GLN A 63 7.84 -14.40 3.39
N ARG A 64 8.15 -13.35 4.16
CA ARG A 64 7.91 -13.31 5.63
C ARG A 64 6.46 -13.60 6.06
N PRO A 65 5.40 -13.13 5.37
CA PRO A 65 4.01 -13.44 5.72
C PRO A 65 3.70 -14.94 5.74
N TRP A 66 4.12 -15.66 4.71
CA TRP A 66 3.90 -17.09 4.58
C TRP A 66 4.68 -17.88 5.64
N VAL A 67 5.93 -17.46 5.92
CA VAL A 67 6.74 -18.06 7.00
C VAL A 67 6.05 -17.93 8.36
N ASP A 68 5.53 -16.75 8.72
CA ASP A 68 4.83 -16.57 10.00
C ASP A 68 3.48 -17.32 10.03
N LEU A 69 2.77 -17.42 8.91
CA LEU A 69 1.54 -18.22 8.77
C LEU A 69 1.81 -19.72 8.99
N ASP A 70 2.82 -20.29 8.34
CA ASP A 70 3.18 -21.71 8.47
C ASP A 70 3.69 -22.04 9.88
N LEU A 71 4.41 -21.10 10.51
CA LEU A 71 4.83 -21.22 11.91
C LEU A 71 3.63 -21.30 12.84
N HIS A 72 2.64 -20.42 12.70
CA HIS A 72 1.43 -20.47 13.54
C HIS A 72 0.56 -21.69 13.25
N LYS A 73 0.46 -22.12 11.98
CA LYS A 73 -0.22 -23.37 11.59
C LYS A 73 0.45 -24.61 12.21
N LYS A 74 1.78 -24.59 12.46
CA LYS A 74 2.53 -25.72 13.02
C LYS A 74 2.71 -25.69 14.55
N TYR A 75 2.89 -24.53 15.16
CA TYR A 75 3.28 -24.38 16.57
C TYR A 75 2.22 -23.72 17.47
N GLY A 76 1.10 -23.25 16.90
CA GLY A 76 -0.02 -22.69 17.66
C GLY A 76 0.06 -21.16 17.89
N PRO A 77 -0.59 -20.64 18.95
CA PRO A 77 -0.84 -19.20 19.11
C PRO A 77 0.38 -18.36 19.49
N ILE A 78 1.48 -18.99 19.92
CA ILE A 78 2.77 -18.37 20.26
C ILE A 78 3.94 -19.19 19.70
N VAL A 79 4.92 -18.55 19.07
CA VAL A 79 6.07 -19.23 18.45
C VAL A 79 7.38 -18.47 18.69
N ARG A 80 8.43 -19.16 19.14
CA ARG A 80 9.79 -18.62 19.28
C ARG A 80 10.50 -18.60 17.91
N VAL A 81 10.93 -17.42 17.46
CA VAL A 81 11.49 -17.19 16.10
C VAL A 81 12.94 -16.70 16.10
N SER A 82 13.44 -16.27 17.25
CA SER A 82 14.84 -15.94 17.52
C SER A 82 15.10 -16.16 19.03
N PRO A 83 16.36 -16.26 19.52
CA PRO A 83 16.65 -16.58 20.92
C PRO A 83 15.93 -15.74 21.97
N ASN A 84 15.58 -14.48 21.63
CA ASN A 84 14.83 -13.54 22.46
C ASN A 84 13.69 -12.86 21.67
N GLU A 85 13.10 -13.55 20.68
CA GLU A 85 11.95 -13.04 19.92
C GLU A 85 10.85 -14.10 19.76
N VAL A 86 9.61 -13.71 20.00
CA VAL A 86 8.40 -14.52 19.83
C VAL A 86 7.38 -13.82 18.93
N ILE A 87 6.60 -14.58 18.18
CA ILE A 87 5.40 -14.09 17.47
C ILE A 87 4.15 -14.69 18.10
N VAL A 88 3.06 -13.93 18.12
CA VAL A 88 1.74 -14.37 18.61
C VAL A 88 0.63 -14.07 17.59
N SER A 89 -0.50 -14.76 17.70
CA SER A 89 -1.61 -14.64 16.74
C SER A 89 -3.01 -14.48 17.35
N SER A 90 -3.15 -14.57 18.67
CA SER A 90 -4.46 -14.46 19.35
C SER A 90 -4.98 -13.02 19.44
N THR A 91 -6.30 -12.87 19.45
CA THR A 91 -7.00 -11.58 19.64
C THR A 91 -6.78 -11.02 21.05
N LYS A 92 -6.69 -11.89 22.07
CA LYS A 92 -6.31 -11.55 23.45
C LYS A 92 -4.91 -10.93 23.49
N SER A 93 -3.93 -11.58 22.86
CA SER A 93 -2.56 -11.05 22.72
C SER A 93 -2.53 -9.72 21.97
N ARG A 94 -3.32 -9.56 20.89
CA ARG A 94 -3.43 -8.27 20.18
C ARG A 94 -3.88 -7.14 21.11
N HIS A 95 -4.93 -7.37 21.91
CA HIS A 95 -5.42 -6.38 22.85
C HIS A 95 -4.37 -6.04 23.92
N VAL A 96 -3.68 -7.04 24.46
CA VAL A 96 -2.63 -6.84 25.49
C VAL A 96 -1.42 -6.07 24.93
N ILE A 97 -0.93 -6.42 23.74
CA ILE A 97 0.30 -5.87 23.16
C ILE A 97 0.08 -4.48 22.54
N TYR A 98 -1.09 -4.22 21.96
CA TYR A 98 -1.35 -2.99 21.18
C TYR A 98 -2.58 -2.18 21.60
N GLY A 99 -3.34 -2.62 22.61
CA GLY A 99 -4.53 -1.92 23.10
C GLY A 99 -4.22 -0.53 23.67
N PRO A 100 -5.26 0.29 23.94
CA PRO A 100 -5.09 1.68 24.41
C PRO A 100 -4.27 1.83 25.69
N THR A 101 -4.30 0.80 26.56
CA THR A 101 -3.60 0.72 27.85
C THR A 101 -2.26 -0.02 27.78
N SER A 102 -1.81 -0.42 26.58
CA SER A 102 -0.55 -1.17 26.41
C SER A 102 0.67 -0.41 26.94
N LYS A 103 1.47 -1.11 27.75
CA LYS A 103 2.76 -0.64 28.28
C LYS A 103 3.96 -1.13 27.48
N PHE A 104 3.73 -1.77 26.32
CA PHE A 104 4.80 -2.32 25.49
C PHE A 104 5.43 -1.23 24.59
N PRO A 105 6.71 -0.86 24.76
CA PRO A 105 7.38 0.04 23.82
C PRO A 105 7.62 -0.65 22.47
N LYS A 106 7.95 0.14 21.43
CA LYS A 106 8.43 -0.39 20.14
C LYS A 106 9.70 -1.21 20.32
N GLY A 107 9.84 -2.25 19.51
CA GLY A 107 11.06 -3.05 19.43
C GLY A 107 12.23 -2.35 18.73
N ASP A 108 13.44 -2.84 19.01
CA ASP A 108 14.72 -2.34 18.48
C ASP A 108 14.77 -2.37 16.93
N TRP A 109 13.90 -3.16 16.27
CA TRP A 109 13.76 -3.20 14.81
C TRP A 109 13.49 -1.82 14.18
N TYR A 110 12.68 -0.97 14.84
CA TYR A 110 12.32 0.36 14.32
C TYR A 110 13.49 1.35 14.32
N ILE A 111 14.60 1.05 15.00
CA ILE A 111 15.82 1.87 14.98
C ILE A 111 16.45 1.89 13.56
N ALA A 112 16.12 0.89 12.72
CA ALA A 112 16.52 0.86 11.31
C ALA A 112 15.85 1.94 10.44
N THR A 113 14.72 2.52 10.86
CA THR A 113 13.92 3.44 10.02
C THR A 113 14.31 4.91 10.18
N GLY A 114 14.85 5.31 11.35
CA GLY A 114 15.15 6.70 11.70
C GLY A 114 16.65 7.07 11.70
N SER A 115 17.03 8.01 12.57
CA SER A 115 18.44 8.44 12.76
C SER A 115 19.33 7.38 13.42
N ALA A 116 18.73 6.33 14.00
CA ALA A 116 19.35 5.21 14.72
C ALA A 116 19.93 5.57 16.11
N GLY A 117 19.42 6.62 16.74
CA GLY A 117 19.94 7.15 18.01
C GLY A 117 21.20 8.00 17.85
N TRP A 118 21.43 8.55 16.64
CA TRP A 118 22.54 9.44 16.30
C TRP A 118 22.08 10.77 15.66
N GLY A 119 20.80 11.11 15.79
CA GLY A 119 20.29 12.46 15.53
C GLY A 119 20.41 13.33 16.78
N ASP A 120 19.82 14.53 16.74
CA ASP A 120 19.65 15.39 17.92
C ASP A 120 18.52 14.92 18.86
N GLY A 121 17.62 14.07 18.37
CA GLY A 121 16.46 13.57 19.10
C GLY A 121 15.21 14.45 18.97
N ASP A 122 15.30 15.56 18.23
CA ASP A 122 14.18 16.50 18.00
C ASP A 122 13.50 16.29 16.64
N GLU A 123 13.69 15.12 16.00
CA GLU A 123 13.01 14.78 14.74
C GLU A 123 11.52 14.43 14.93
N LEU A 124 10.70 14.59 13.88
CA LEU A 124 9.36 14.01 13.75
C LEU A 124 9.41 12.78 12.81
N ASP A 125 9.47 11.59 13.40
CA ASP A 125 9.26 10.31 12.70
C ASP A 125 8.37 9.38 13.53
N PHE A 126 7.07 9.35 13.20
CA PHE A 126 6.12 8.46 13.87
C PHE A 126 6.47 6.95 13.78
N LEU A 127 7.30 6.52 12.82
CA LEU A 127 7.67 5.13 12.61
C LEU A 127 8.84 4.69 13.51
N SER A 128 9.91 5.48 13.67
CA SER A 128 10.98 5.16 14.63
C SER A 128 10.66 5.59 16.06
N GLU A 129 9.88 6.66 16.27
CA GLU A 129 9.78 7.33 17.58
C GLU A 129 9.45 6.40 18.76
N LEU A 130 10.28 6.43 19.80
CA LEU A 130 10.19 5.62 21.01
C LEU A 130 9.55 6.40 22.17
N ASP A 131 9.85 7.69 22.32
CA ASP A 131 9.26 8.60 23.30
C ASP A 131 7.74 8.71 23.07
N MET A 132 6.96 8.32 24.08
CA MET A 132 5.51 8.35 23.99
C MET A 132 4.93 9.76 24.12
N ASP A 133 5.60 10.68 24.82
CA ASP A 133 5.10 12.02 25.10
C ASP A 133 5.48 13.01 24.01
N LYS A 134 6.70 12.91 23.43
CA LYS A 134 7.00 13.58 22.15
C LYS A 134 6.08 13.07 21.03
N TYR A 135 5.86 11.75 20.95
CA TYR A 135 4.91 11.16 19.99
C TYR A 135 3.48 11.69 20.19
N ARG A 136 2.96 11.73 21.42
CA ARG A 136 1.62 12.29 21.74
C ARG A 136 1.52 13.76 21.36
N LEU A 137 2.55 14.57 21.67
CA LEU A 137 2.60 15.98 21.34
C LEU A 137 2.56 16.20 19.82
N GLN A 138 3.48 15.58 19.07
CA GLN A 138 3.55 15.65 17.61
C GLN A 138 2.25 15.17 16.97
N ARG A 139 1.69 14.03 17.41
CA ARG A 139 0.43 13.48 16.88
C ARG A 139 -0.78 14.38 17.15
N ARG A 140 -0.84 15.03 18.31
CA ARG A 140 -1.88 16.01 18.66
C ARG A 140 -1.76 17.28 17.81
N LEU A 141 -0.55 17.74 17.53
CA LEU A 141 -0.28 18.94 16.74
C LEU A 141 -0.63 18.75 15.26
N VAL A 142 -0.11 17.71 14.60
CA VAL A 142 -0.38 17.50 13.16
C VAL A 142 -1.78 16.92 12.89
N GLY A 143 -2.41 16.31 13.89
CA GLY A 143 -3.68 15.59 13.79
C GLY A 143 -4.81 16.28 13.00
N PRO A 144 -5.08 17.60 13.18
CA PRO A 144 -6.16 18.29 12.48
C PRO A 144 -6.05 18.25 10.95
N ALA A 145 -4.83 18.20 10.40
CA ALA A 145 -4.58 18.12 8.95
C ALA A 145 -4.83 16.72 8.35
N TYR A 146 -5.23 15.73 9.17
CA TYR A 146 -5.54 14.36 8.75
C TYR A 146 -6.92 13.90 9.27
N THR A 147 -7.83 14.85 9.50
CA THR A 147 -9.21 14.60 9.91
C THR A 147 -10.11 14.34 8.70
N ASP A 148 -11.15 13.52 8.86
CA ASP A 148 -12.10 13.20 7.78
C ASP A 148 -12.70 14.46 7.13
N ASN A 149 -13.12 15.41 7.97
CA ASN A 149 -13.67 16.70 7.52
C ASN A 149 -12.69 17.49 6.65
N PHE A 150 -11.39 17.49 6.97
CA PHE A 150 -10.39 18.17 6.16
C PHE A 150 -10.08 17.40 4.85
N MET A 151 -10.19 16.06 4.83
CA MET A 151 -10.06 15.30 3.58
C MET A 151 -11.20 15.62 2.60
N ARG A 152 -12.45 15.72 3.09
CA ARG A 152 -13.60 16.20 2.31
C ARG A 152 -13.40 17.63 1.81
N GLN A 153 -12.83 18.52 2.62
CA GLN A 153 -12.55 19.91 2.22
C GLN A 153 -11.57 20.01 1.04
N ILE A 154 -10.55 19.15 0.96
CA ILE A 154 -9.55 19.16 -0.13
C ILE A 154 -9.90 18.21 -1.28
N GLU A 155 -11.06 17.56 -1.24
CA GLU A 155 -11.47 16.50 -2.15
C GLU A 155 -11.52 16.94 -3.62
N GLY A 156 -11.96 18.17 -3.89
CA GLY A 156 -12.01 18.77 -5.24
C GLY A 156 -10.64 18.97 -5.90
N ASN A 157 -9.54 18.75 -5.19
CA ASN A 157 -8.21 18.64 -5.81
C ASN A 157 -7.92 17.20 -6.27
N LEU A 158 -8.33 16.18 -5.49
CA LEU A 158 -8.27 14.77 -5.93
C LEU A 158 -9.10 14.56 -7.21
N ASP A 159 -10.27 15.18 -7.32
CA ASP A 159 -11.14 15.06 -8.50
C ASP A 159 -10.40 15.39 -9.81
N LYS A 160 -9.69 16.52 -9.85
CA LYS A 160 -8.98 17.02 -11.05
C LYS A 160 -7.88 16.06 -11.52
N ILE A 161 -7.13 15.46 -10.59
CA ILE A 161 -6.06 14.52 -10.94
C ILE A 161 -6.62 13.12 -11.26
N LEU A 162 -7.74 12.73 -10.64
CA LEU A 162 -8.44 11.49 -10.95
C LEU A 162 -9.07 11.50 -12.34
N GLU A 163 -9.68 12.61 -12.76
CA GLU A 163 -10.22 12.79 -14.11
C GLU A 163 -9.12 12.66 -15.18
N ARG A 164 -8.03 13.42 -15.05
CA ARG A 164 -6.84 13.32 -15.91
C ARG A 164 -6.27 11.90 -15.93
N ASN A 165 -6.18 11.25 -14.78
CA ASN A 165 -5.65 9.89 -14.67
C ASN A 165 -6.55 8.86 -15.39
N ILE A 166 -7.87 9.00 -15.35
CA ILE A 166 -8.79 8.14 -16.11
C ILE A 166 -8.63 8.33 -17.62
N ASP A 167 -8.52 9.57 -18.10
CA ASP A 167 -8.30 9.82 -19.53
C ASP A 167 -6.98 9.19 -20.02
N ILE A 168 -5.90 9.28 -19.23
CA ILE A 168 -4.62 8.60 -19.49
C ILE A 168 -4.81 7.07 -19.50
N MET A 169 -5.53 6.50 -18.53
CA MET A 169 -5.80 5.06 -18.48
C MET A 169 -6.61 4.60 -19.69
N ILE A 170 -7.60 5.36 -20.14
CA ILE A 170 -8.40 5.06 -21.35
C ILE A 170 -7.51 5.09 -22.60
N GLN A 171 -6.62 6.08 -22.73
CA GLN A 171 -5.61 6.15 -23.82
C GLN A 171 -4.58 5.00 -23.77
N ARG A 172 -4.46 4.32 -22.63
CA ARG A 172 -3.58 3.16 -22.41
C ARG A 172 -4.31 1.81 -22.42
N ALA A 173 -5.61 1.78 -22.76
CA ALA A 173 -6.36 0.54 -22.88
C ALA A 173 -5.66 -0.47 -23.82
N GLY A 174 -5.62 -1.73 -23.41
CA GLY A 174 -4.92 -2.82 -24.12
C GLY A 174 -3.41 -2.89 -23.89
N ARG A 175 -2.79 -1.97 -23.13
CA ARG A 175 -1.40 -2.13 -22.70
C ARG A 175 -1.29 -3.15 -21.57
N ILE A 176 -0.13 -3.81 -21.50
CA ILE A 176 0.26 -4.69 -20.41
C ILE A 176 1.23 -3.93 -19.51
N GLU A 177 0.84 -3.68 -18.26
CA GLU A 177 1.64 -2.94 -17.27
C GLU A 177 1.66 -3.71 -15.92
N ASP A 178 2.72 -3.53 -15.11
CA ASP A 178 2.78 -4.15 -13.76
C ASP A 178 1.80 -3.41 -12.84
N ILE A 179 0.87 -4.15 -12.22
CA ILE A 179 -0.18 -3.63 -11.35
C ILE A 179 0.37 -2.80 -10.19
N ASP A 180 1.56 -3.14 -9.68
CA ASP A 180 2.21 -2.39 -8.62
C ASP A 180 2.73 -1.04 -9.13
N HIS A 181 3.31 -0.98 -10.33
CA HIS A 181 3.74 0.30 -10.93
C HIS A 181 2.55 1.23 -11.20
N VAL A 182 1.48 0.74 -11.84
CA VAL A 182 0.27 1.55 -12.12
C VAL A 182 -0.35 2.09 -10.83
N ALA A 183 -0.48 1.24 -9.81
CA ALA A 183 -0.99 1.65 -8.51
C ALA A 183 -0.06 2.64 -7.77
N ASN A 184 1.27 2.52 -7.92
CA ASN A 184 2.23 3.46 -7.34
C ASN A 184 2.14 4.83 -8.02
N PHE A 185 1.95 4.91 -9.33
CA PHE A 185 1.74 6.18 -10.02
C PHE A 185 0.43 6.85 -9.59
N LEU A 186 -0.70 6.12 -9.60
CA LEU A 186 -2.00 6.59 -9.13
C LEU A 186 -1.94 7.11 -7.68
N ALA A 187 -1.36 6.33 -6.77
CA ALA A 187 -1.21 6.70 -5.36
C ALA A 187 -0.29 7.92 -5.19
N SER A 188 0.81 8.00 -5.95
CA SER A 188 1.75 9.11 -5.92
C SER A 188 1.09 10.41 -6.34
N ASP A 189 0.35 10.42 -7.46
CA ASP A 189 -0.26 11.63 -7.99
C ASP A 189 -1.40 12.13 -7.07
N CYS A 190 -2.18 11.23 -6.48
CA CYS A 190 -3.17 11.59 -5.45
C CYS A 190 -2.52 12.19 -4.19
N LEU A 191 -1.40 11.64 -3.70
CA LEU A 191 -0.70 12.15 -2.51
C LEU A 191 0.04 13.46 -2.74
N GLN A 192 0.60 13.67 -3.92
CA GLN A 192 1.20 14.96 -4.31
C GLN A 192 0.12 16.04 -4.26
N VAL A 193 -1.06 15.78 -4.85
CA VAL A 193 -2.17 16.72 -4.92
C VAL A 193 -2.81 16.98 -3.56
N ALA A 194 -3.03 15.95 -2.73
CA ALA A 194 -3.52 16.16 -1.37
C ALA A 194 -2.51 16.92 -0.48
N THR A 195 -1.21 16.78 -0.73
CA THR A 195 -0.15 17.39 0.10
C THR A 195 0.21 18.81 -0.33
N PHE A 196 0.29 19.08 -1.63
CA PHE A 196 0.75 20.36 -2.20
C PHE A 196 -0.20 20.99 -3.23
N GLY A 197 -1.41 20.45 -3.43
CA GLY A 197 -2.38 20.96 -4.42
C GLY A 197 -2.05 20.65 -5.89
N GLU A 198 -0.93 19.98 -6.16
CA GLU A 198 -0.38 19.73 -7.50
C GLU A 198 0.27 18.34 -7.61
N SER A 199 0.41 17.80 -8.82
CA SER A 199 1.12 16.55 -9.12
C SER A 199 2.03 16.72 -10.32
N LYS A 200 3.10 15.92 -10.34
CA LYS A 200 4.07 15.79 -11.44
C LYS A 200 3.54 14.99 -12.65
N GLY A 201 2.37 14.35 -12.52
CA GLY A 201 1.81 13.43 -13.51
C GLY A 201 2.67 12.18 -13.73
N LEU A 202 3.02 11.46 -12.65
CA LEU A 202 3.81 10.22 -12.79
C LEU A 202 3.08 9.17 -13.63
N LEU A 203 1.75 9.09 -13.53
CA LEU A 203 0.96 8.22 -14.40
C LEU A 203 1.13 8.63 -15.87
N GLU A 204 1.01 9.92 -16.19
CA GLU A 204 1.16 10.46 -17.55
C GLU A 204 2.55 10.21 -18.13
N ALA A 205 3.60 10.46 -17.33
CA ALA A 205 4.98 10.17 -17.69
C ALA A 205 5.22 8.67 -17.93
N GLY A 206 4.52 7.79 -17.20
CA GLY A 206 4.64 6.33 -17.33
C GLY A 206 5.99 5.76 -16.92
N VAL A 207 6.83 6.54 -16.24
CA VAL A 207 8.19 6.15 -15.82
C VAL A 207 8.43 6.49 -14.35
N ASP A 208 8.98 5.53 -13.60
CA ASP A 208 9.47 5.76 -12.24
C ASP A 208 10.55 6.86 -12.22
N ASP A 209 10.31 7.88 -11.40
CA ASP A 209 11.21 9.00 -11.11
C ASP A 209 12.29 8.63 -10.06
N GLY A 210 12.40 7.34 -9.76
CA GLY A 210 13.29 6.75 -8.77
C GLY A 210 12.64 6.60 -7.39
N SER A 211 11.41 7.08 -7.19
CA SER A 211 10.67 6.92 -5.92
C SER A 211 10.38 5.45 -5.60
N ILE A 212 10.00 4.65 -6.59
CA ILE A 212 9.68 3.23 -6.42
C ILE A 212 10.96 2.45 -6.10
N GLU A 213 12.00 2.59 -6.93
CA GLU A 213 13.28 1.91 -6.73
C GLU A 213 13.99 2.34 -5.42
N LEU A 214 13.95 3.62 -5.04
CA LEU A 214 14.51 4.09 -3.77
C LEU A 214 13.76 3.48 -2.57
N THR A 215 12.43 3.44 -2.62
CA THR A 215 11.61 2.87 -1.54
C THR A 215 11.87 1.37 -1.39
N MET A 216 11.94 0.61 -2.50
CA MET A 216 12.33 -0.80 -2.48
C MET A 216 13.75 -1.02 -1.91
N ARG A 217 14.72 -0.15 -2.23
CA ARG A 217 16.07 -0.21 -1.66
C ARG A 217 16.10 0.08 -0.16
N LEU A 218 15.34 1.08 0.29
CA LEU A 218 15.25 1.46 1.70
C LEU A 218 14.63 0.34 2.54
N TRP A 219 13.48 -0.21 2.14
CA TRP A 219 12.89 -1.34 2.86
C TRP A 219 13.71 -2.61 2.73
N GLY A 220 14.30 -2.87 1.56
CA GLY A 220 15.24 -3.97 1.38
C GLY A 220 16.39 -3.89 2.39
N TYR A 221 16.98 -2.71 2.59
CA TYR A 221 18.00 -2.46 3.61
C TYR A 221 17.48 -2.66 5.05
N MET A 222 16.36 -2.02 5.40
CA MET A 222 15.76 -2.08 6.75
C MET A 222 15.36 -3.49 7.15
N HIS A 223 14.81 -4.27 6.20
CA HIS A 223 14.44 -5.67 6.38
C HIS A 223 15.60 -6.53 6.90
N TRP A 224 16.83 -6.31 6.42
CA TRP A 224 18.01 -7.01 6.95
C TRP A 224 18.48 -6.43 8.28
N VAL A 225 18.69 -5.11 8.37
CA VAL A 225 19.40 -4.51 9.52
C VAL A 225 18.53 -4.34 10.76
N GLY A 226 17.19 -4.36 10.64
CA GLY A 226 16.26 -4.34 11.77
C GLY A 226 16.40 -5.55 12.70
N TYR A 227 16.89 -6.70 12.20
CA TYR A 227 17.21 -7.88 13.01
C TYR A 227 18.68 -7.88 13.52
N VAL A 228 19.49 -6.88 13.13
CA VAL A 228 20.86 -6.68 13.62
C VAL A 228 21.07 -5.21 14.03
N PRO A 229 20.25 -4.66 14.95
CA PRO A 229 20.20 -3.22 15.24
C PRO A 229 21.55 -2.67 15.75
N ARG A 230 22.34 -3.49 16.47
CA ARG A 230 23.71 -3.11 16.90
C ARG A 230 24.63 -2.81 15.71
N LEU A 231 24.56 -3.59 14.63
CA LEU A 231 25.32 -3.35 13.40
C LEU A 231 24.80 -2.09 12.68
N HIS A 232 23.50 -1.82 12.72
CA HIS A 232 22.95 -0.57 12.19
C HIS A 232 23.48 0.66 12.95
N ARG A 233 23.41 0.65 14.29
CA ARG A 233 23.94 1.73 15.15
C ARG A 233 25.44 1.93 14.91
N ALA A 234 26.24 0.86 14.88
CA ALA A 234 27.68 0.93 14.61
C ALA A 234 28.00 1.48 13.20
N ARG A 235 27.25 1.06 12.17
CA ARG A 235 27.40 1.58 10.80
C ARG A 235 27.03 3.07 10.72
N LYS A 236 25.99 3.52 11.42
CA LYS A 236 25.60 4.94 11.48
C LYS A 236 26.66 5.79 12.19
N TRP A 237 27.16 5.34 13.35
CA TRP A 237 28.26 5.95 14.09
C TRP A 237 29.53 6.13 13.24
N PHE A 238 29.98 5.06 12.59
CA PHE A 238 31.11 5.10 11.65
C PHE A 238 30.86 6.08 10.49
N ASN A 239 29.62 6.16 9.99
CA ASN A 239 29.20 7.13 8.97
C ASN A 239 29.08 8.58 9.46
N ILE A 240 29.22 8.86 10.75
CA ILE A 240 29.27 10.24 11.28
C ILE A 240 30.72 10.65 11.53
N ILE A 241 31.52 9.80 12.16
CA ILE A 241 32.92 10.10 12.50
C ILE A 241 33.84 10.10 11.27
N VAL A 242 33.65 9.18 10.32
CA VAL A 242 34.60 9.02 9.20
C VAL A 242 34.33 10.04 8.09
N LYS A 243 35.29 10.96 7.89
CA LYS A 243 35.24 12.03 6.86
C LYS A 243 34.97 11.46 5.45
N PRO A 244 34.18 12.16 4.60
CA PRO A 244 33.76 11.68 3.27
C PRO A 244 34.87 11.06 2.41
N LYS A 245 36.04 11.70 2.33
CA LYS A 245 37.17 11.23 1.49
C LYS A 245 37.71 9.86 1.92
N LEU A 246 37.74 9.54 3.22
CA LEU A 246 38.27 8.25 3.71
C LEU A 246 37.29 7.09 3.43
N ARG A 247 35.99 7.39 3.33
CA ARG A 247 34.95 6.40 2.99
C ARG A 247 35.08 5.91 1.55
N ILE A 248 35.49 6.79 0.62
CA ILE A 248 35.77 6.43 -0.77
C ILE A 248 36.94 5.43 -0.83
N ILE A 249 38.00 5.68 -0.04
CA ILE A 249 39.16 4.78 0.06
C ILE A 249 38.75 3.42 0.64
N LEU A 250 37.96 3.36 1.72
CA LEU A 250 37.44 2.08 2.23
C LEU A 250 36.47 1.40 1.26
N ALA A 251 35.72 2.14 0.45
CA ALA A 251 34.82 1.58 -0.57
C ALA A 251 35.57 1.03 -1.80
N MET A 252 36.88 1.28 -1.93
CA MET A 252 37.74 0.65 -2.94
C MET A 252 38.36 -0.69 -2.47
N LEU A 253 38.20 -1.09 -1.20
CA LEU A 253 38.54 -2.47 -0.82
C LEU A 253 37.60 -3.47 -1.54
N PRO A 254 38.12 -4.59 -2.07
CA PRO A 254 37.35 -5.51 -2.89
C PRO A 254 36.20 -6.16 -2.09
N SER A 255 34.97 -5.82 -2.47
CA SER A 255 33.78 -6.05 -1.65
C SER A 255 33.15 -7.43 -1.85
N LEU A 256 33.78 -8.46 -1.27
CA LEU A 256 33.28 -9.85 -1.20
C LEU A 256 31.85 -10.02 -0.63
N LEU A 257 31.29 -8.98 0.00
CA LEU A 257 29.96 -8.99 0.64
C LEU A 257 28.97 -7.95 0.09
N THR A 258 29.32 -7.17 -0.94
CA THR A 258 28.33 -6.36 -1.66
C THR A 258 28.16 -6.92 -3.07
N GLN A 259 27.03 -7.58 -3.31
CA GLN A 259 26.59 -7.89 -4.67
C GLN A 259 26.67 -6.62 -5.52
N LYS A 260 27.41 -6.66 -6.64
CA LYS A 260 27.48 -5.53 -7.59
C LYS A 260 26.08 -5.31 -8.16
N ALA A 261 25.33 -4.38 -7.58
CA ALA A 261 24.13 -3.85 -8.19
C ALA A 261 24.56 -3.02 -9.41
N THR A 262 24.51 -3.66 -10.59
CA THR A 262 24.87 -3.04 -11.86
C THR A 262 24.03 -1.77 -12.05
N ILE A 263 24.68 -0.61 -12.01
CA ILE A 263 23.98 0.67 -12.18
C ILE A 263 23.60 0.80 -13.65
N HIS A 264 22.41 0.35 -14.01
CA HIS A 264 21.72 0.80 -15.21
C HIS A 264 21.24 2.24 -14.96
N SER A 265 22.16 3.19 -15.12
CA SER A 265 21.82 4.60 -15.22
C SER A 265 20.97 4.80 -16.47
N LYS A 266 19.68 5.12 -16.30
CA LYS A 266 18.82 5.55 -17.41
C LYS A 266 19.48 6.72 -18.16
N PRO A 267 19.31 6.85 -19.49
CA PRO A 267 19.78 8.02 -20.22
C PRO A 267 19.24 9.33 -19.61
N ALA A 268 20.02 10.41 -19.66
CA ALA A 268 19.63 11.68 -19.05
C ALA A 268 18.30 12.25 -19.60
N SER A 269 17.95 11.92 -20.85
CA SER A 269 16.67 12.25 -21.49
C SER A 269 15.44 11.54 -20.90
N GLN A 270 15.63 10.53 -20.03
CA GLN A 270 14.56 9.79 -19.34
C GLN A 270 14.55 10.05 -17.82
N MET A 271 15.36 11.00 -17.34
CA MET A 271 15.53 11.28 -15.91
C MET A 271 14.62 12.44 -15.48
N THR A 272 13.38 12.13 -15.13
CA THR A 272 12.47 13.05 -14.43
C THR A 272 13.09 13.52 -13.10
N GLU A 273 12.74 14.73 -12.64
CA GLU A 273 13.24 15.25 -11.36
C GLU A 273 12.87 14.28 -10.23
N HIS A 274 13.86 13.76 -9.50
CA HIS A 274 13.64 12.76 -8.45
C HIS A 274 12.72 13.29 -7.33
N VAL A 275 11.73 12.50 -6.87
CA VAL A 275 10.65 12.96 -5.96
C VAL A 275 11.15 13.77 -4.75
N PHE A 276 12.25 13.36 -4.12
CA PHE A 276 12.79 14.02 -2.93
C PHE A 276 13.54 15.34 -3.21
N ILE A 277 13.75 15.71 -4.48
CA ILE A 277 14.25 17.03 -4.89
C ILE A 277 13.05 17.96 -5.09
N TRP A 278 12.09 17.54 -5.93
CA TRP A 278 10.82 18.23 -6.16
C TRP A 278 10.08 18.55 -4.85
N MET A 279 9.94 17.54 -3.98
CA MET A 279 9.29 17.67 -2.66
C MET A 279 10.03 18.67 -1.75
N ARG A 280 11.36 18.69 -1.74
CA ARG A 280 12.15 19.69 -0.98
C ARG A 280 12.01 21.09 -1.56
N LYS A 281 11.87 21.21 -2.89
CA LYS A 281 11.53 22.47 -3.54
C LYS A 281 10.16 22.94 -3.07
N ARG A 282 9.10 22.11 -3.21
CA ARG A 282 7.74 22.47 -2.78
C ARG A 282 7.62 22.79 -1.29
N ILE A 283 8.37 22.12 -0.41
CA ILE A 283 8.42 22.50 1.01
C ILE A 283 8.98 23.92 1.18
N ARG A 284 10.10 24.27 0.54
CA ARG A 284 10.65 25.64 0.59
C ARG A 284 9.69 26.65 -0.05
N ASP A 285 9.23 26.40 -1.28
CA ASP A 285 8.29 27.27 -2.00
C ASP A 285 7.08 27.65 -1.12
N ARG A 286 6.58 26.71 -0.31
CA ARG A 286 5.47 26.93 0.64
C ARG A 286 5.88 27.66 1.93
N PHE A 287 7.09 27.44 2.46
CA PHE A 287 7.61 28.24 3.59
C PHE A 287 7.92 29.69 3.18
N ASP A 288 8.47 29.90 1.98
CA ASP A 288 8.74 31.22 1.43
C ASP A 288 7.43 31.99 1.19
N SER A 289 6.41 31.30 0.64
CA SER A 289 5.05 31.85 0.49
C SER A 289 4.39 32.19 1.84
N PHE A 290 4.57 31.34 2.85
CA PHE A 290 4.08 31.56 4.22
C PHE A 290 4.75 32.79 4.88
N ALA A 291 6.06 32.94 4.72
CA ALA A 291 6.82 34.07 5.25
C ALA A 291 6.46 35.42 4.58
N SER A 292 5.88 35.39 3.38
CA SER A 292 5.38 36.57 2.66
C SER A 292 3.92 36.94 2.97
N GLU A 293 3.34 36.39 4.04
CA GLU A 293 1.94 36.57 4.48
C GLU A 293 0.84 36.17 3.47
N ASN A 294 1.21 35.65 2.29
CA ASN A 294 0.29 35.28 1.19
C ASN A 294 -0.46 33.94 1.39
N LEU A 295 -0.93 33.67 2.61
CA LEU A 295 -1.62 32.42 2.95
C LEU A 295 -3.12 32.48 2.61
N PRO A 296 -3.65 31.52 1.83
CA PRO A 296 -5.09 31.36 1.66
C PRO A 296 -5.78 31.17 3.01
N THR A 297 -6.84 31.94 3.27
CA THR A 297 -7.65 31.86 4.49
C THR A 297 -8.22 30.45 4.68
N GLN A 298 -8.63 29.81 3.60
CA GLN A 298 -9.03 28.41 3.56
C GLN A 298 -7.88 27.55 3.03
N ALA A 299 -7.41 26.58 3.84
CA ALA A 299 -6.39 25.64 3.39
C ALA A 299 -6.94 24.71 2.29
N THR A 300 -6.24 24.67 1.15
CA THR A 300 -6.56 23.85 -0.02
C THR A 300 -5.80 22.51 -0.06
N ASP A 301 -4.79 22.35 0.78
CA ASP A 301 -3.87 21.21 0.83
C ASP A 301 -3.25 21.05 2.23
N ILE A 302 -2.65 19.88 2.49
CA ILE A 302 -2.07 19.54 3.79
C ILE A 302 -0.87 20.44 4.15
N ALA A 303 -0.07 20.90 3.18
CA ALA A 303 1.02 21.84 3.41
C ALA A 303 0.51 23.16 4.00
N THR A 304 -0.49 23.76 3.36
CA THR A 304 -1.14 24.99 3.85
C THR A 304 -1.74 24.75 5.22
N ARG A 305 -2.39 23.61 5.48
CA ARG A 305 -3.01 23.35 6.78
C ARG A 305 -2.00 23.12 7.89
N LEU A 306 -0.89 22.43 7.65
CA LEU A 306 0.19 22.27 8.64
C LEU A 306 0.91 23.59 8.94
N LEU A 307 1.08 24.44 7.92
CA LEU A 307 1.63 25.79 8.08
C LEU A 307 0.68 26.71 8.88
N GLN A 308 -0.63 26.69 8.59
CA GLN A 308 -1.64 27.36 9.42
C GLN A 308 -1.58 26.87 10.88
N ILE A 309 -1.49 25.55 11.12
CA ILE A 309 -1.39 24.99 12.47
C ILE A 309 -0.08 25.43 13.17
N HIS A 310 1.03 25.58 12.44
CA HIS A 310 2.27 26.15 12.98
C HIS A 310 2.09 27.61 13.43
N ALA A 311 1.41 28.45 12.63
CA ALA A 311 1.08 29.82 13.01
C ALA A 311 0.13 29.88 14.22
N GLU A 312 -0.94 29.06 14.23
CA GLU A 312 -1.86 28.93 15.36
C GLU A 312 -1.15 28.46 16.65
N LYS A 313 -0.15 27.56 16.50
CA LYS A 313 0.46 26.78 17.60
C LYS A 313 1.97 26.58 17.35
N PRO A 314 2.82 27.57 17.70
CA PRO A 314 4.28 27.51 17.48
C PRO A 314 5.02 26.32 18.13
N ALA A 315 4.36 25.57 19.02
CA ALA A 315 4.83 24.28 19.52
C ALA A 315 4.98 23.20 18.41
N LEU A 316 4.30 23.35 17.27
CA LEU A 316 4.61 22.62 16.04
C LEU A 316 5.78 23.33 15.34
N LYS A 317 6.96 22.73 15.34
CA LYS A 317 8.19 23.36 14.84
C LYS A 317 8.26 23.40 13.29
N PRO A 318 8.96 24.36 12.66
CA PRO A 318 9.09 24.43 11.20
C PRO A 318 9.71 23.17 10.57
N HIS A 319 10.69 22.55 11.24
CA HIS A 319 11.27 21.30 10.75
C HIS A 319 10.29 20.13 10.89
N TRP A 320 9.52 20.05 11.98
CA TRP A 320 8.44 19.05 12.13
C TRP A 320 7.37 19.14 11.02
N VAL A 321 7.02 20.36 10.56
CA VAL A 321 6.15 20.53 9.38
C VAL A 321 6.82 19.97 8.13
N SER A 322 8.10 20.29 7.91
CA SER A 322 8.87 19.79 6.77
C SER A 322 9.00 18.26 6.76
N GLU A 323 9.24 17.66 7.92
CA GLU A 323 9.37 16.22 8.14
C GLU A 323 8.04 15.48 7.98
N MET A 324 6.94 16.06 8.48
CA MET A 324 5.59 15.52 8.28
C MET A 324 5.20 15.55 6.79
N LEU A 325 5.51 16.63 6.07
CA LEU A 325 5.28 16.73 4.63
C LEU A 325 6.13 15.71 3.85
N GLY A 326 7.38 15.47 4.27
CA GLY A 326 8.19 14.36 3.74
C GLY A 326 7.62 12.97 4.05
N THR A 327 7.04 12.81 5.24
CA THR A 327 6.45 11.54 5.72
C THR A 327 5.20 11.14 4.94
N ASN A 328 4.39 12.10 4.47
CA ASN A 328 3.23 11.80 3.60
C ASN A 328 3.64 10.97 2.38
N PHE A 329 4.76 11.30 1.74
CA PHE A 329 5.28 10.55 0.60
C PHE A 329 5.93 9.23 1.02
N GLY A 330 6.89 9.30 1.95
CA GLY A 330 7.70 8.16 2.37
C GLY A 330 6.92 7.02 3.04
N ALA A 331 5.77 7.31 3.67
CA ALA A 331 4.91 6.31 4.29
C ALA A 331 3.60 6.06 3.54
N GLY A 332 3.05 7.07 2.87
CA GLY A 332 1.70 7.02 2.30
C GLY A 332 1.62 6.44 0.88
N VAL A 333 2.61 6.69 0.01
CA VAL A 333 2.54 6.30 -1.41
C VAL A 333 2.46 4.79 -1.55
N GLU A 334 3.48 4.07 -1.07
CA GLU A 334 3.57 2.62 -1.23
C GLU A 334 2.45 1.89 -0.48
N THR A 335 2.03 2.36 0.71
CA THR A 335 0.95 1.70 1.46
C THR A 335 -0.41 1.86 0.79
N THR A 336 -0.69 3.02 0.18
CA THR A 336 -1.90 3.26 -0.63
C THR A 336 -1.83 2.50 -1.95
N ALA A 337 -0.66 2.46 -2.59
CA ALA A 337 -0.46 1.71 -3.83
C ALA A 337 -0.64 0.20 -3.65
N ILE A 338 -0.09 -0.39 -2.58
CA ILE A 338 -0.32 -1.81 -2.24
C ILE A 338 -1.81 -2.07 -2.01
N ALA A 339 -2.54 -1.14 -1.38
CA ALA A 339 -3.97 -1.29 -1.16
C ALA A 339 -4.80 -1.23 -2.45
N ILE A 340 -4.39 -0.41 -3.43
CA ILE A 340 -5.00 -0.37 -4.77
C ILE A 340 -4.67 -1.64 -5.55
N SER A 341 -3.39 -2.03 -5.62
CA SER A 341 -2.97 -3.18 -6.42
C SER A 341 -3.47 -4.51 -5.87
N SER A 342 -3.49 -4.70 -4.54
CA SER A 342 -4.07 -5.92 -3.96
C SER A 342 -5.59 -6.00 -4.10
N PHE A 343 -6.32 -4.88 -3.99
CA PHE A 343 -7.76 -4.85 -4.27
C PHE A 343 -8.04 -5.24 -5.73
N LEU A 344 -7.36 -4.62 -6.69
CA LEU A 344 -7.53 -4.94 -8.11
C LEU A 344 -7.16 -6.40 -8.40
N ASP A 345 -6.04 -6.91 -7.86
CA ASP A 345 -5.62 -8.31 -7.99
C ASP A 345 -6.68 -9.28 -7.46
N PHE A 346 -7.27 -9.03 -6.29
CA PHE A 346 -8.36 -9.87 -5.79
C PHE A 346 -9.63 -9.77 -6.66
N VAL A 347 -10.05 -8.56 -7.04
CA VAL A 347 -11.28 -8.33 -7.82
C VAL A 347 -11.22 -8.99 -9.21
N ILE A 348 -10.04 -9.07 -9.84
CA ILE A 348 -9.86 -9.76 -11.14
C ILE A 348 -9.43 -11.23 -11.02
N SER A 349 -9.09 -11.72 -9.83
CA SER A 349 -8.70 -13.13 -9.60
C SER A 349 -9.85 -14.01 -9.09
N TYR A 350 -10.97 -13.41 -8.67
CA TYR A 350 -12.12 -14.12 -8.09
C TYR A 350 -13.36 -13.89 -8.98
N PRO A 351 -13.90 -14.93 -9.64
CA PRO A 351 -14.94 -14.79 -10.65
C PRO A 351 -16.20 -14.04 -10.16
N GLY A 352 -16.73 -13.15 -11.00
CA GLY A 352 -17.93 -12.38 -10.71
C GLY A 352 -17.73 -11.19 -9.76
N CYS A 353 -16.55 -11.02 -9.15
CA CYS A 353 -16.31 -9.89 -8.24
C CYS A 353 -16.30 -8.55 -8.98
N GLN A 354 -15.62 -8.45 -10.11
CA GLN A 354 -15.62 -7.25 -10.95
C GLN A 354 -17.03 -6.95 -11.47
N GLU A 355 -17.74 -7.97 -11.94
CA GLU A 355 -19.07 -7.86 -12.56
C GLU A 355 -20.12 -7.41 -11.55
N LYS A 356 -20.08 -7.93 -10.31
CA LYS A 356 -20.95 -7.48 -9.20
C LYS A 356 -20.70 -6.02 -8.83
N ILE A 357 -19.43 -5.60 -8.66
CA ILE A 357 -19.09 -4.20 -8.36
C ILE A 357 -19.52 -3.28 -9.52
N GLN A 358 -19.29 -3.71 -10.75
CA GLN A 358 -19.65 -2.94 -11.94
C GLN A 358 -21.17 -2.82 -12.11
N LYS A 359 -21.94 -3.83 -11.71
CA LYS A 359 -23.41 -3.76 -11.65
C LYS A 359 -23.88 -2.80 -10.55
N GLU A 360 -23.34 -2.93 -9.33
CA GLU A 360 -23.64 -2.06 -8.19
C GLU A 360 -23.38 -0.58 -8.51
N ILE A 361 -22.28 -0.28 -9.19
CA ILE A 361 -21.95 1.06 -9.70
C ILE A 361 -23.00 1.57 -10.70
N ASP A 362 -23.49 0.74 -11.62
CA ASP A 362 -24.51 1.17 -12.59
C ASP A 362 -25.87 1.40 -11.92
N GLU A 363 -26.26 0.57 -10.94
CA GLU A 363 -27.48 0.73 -10.15
C GLU A 363 -27.44 2.03 -9.31
N ALA A 364 -26.34 2.30 -8.60
CA ALA A 364 -26.14 3.54 -7.85
C ALA A 364 -26.10 4.79 -8.76
N ARG A 365 -25.54 4.70 -9.97
CA ARG A 365 -25.59 5.80 -10.97
C ARG A 365 -27.00 6.02 -11.50
N ALA A 366 -27.78 4.96 -11.72
CA ALA A 366 -29.16 5.06 -12.19
C ALA A 366 -30.09 5.67 -11.13
N ALA A 367 -29.84 5.40 -9.85
CA ALA A 367 -30.52 6.04 -8.71
C ALA A 367 -30.09 7.51 -8.47
N GLY A 368 -29.02 7.98 -9.11
CA GLY A 368 -28.45 9.32 -8.89
C GLY A 368 -27.59 9.44 -7.62
N GLU A 369 -27.25 8.32 -6.99
CA GLU A 369 -26.51 8.24 -5.71
C GLU A 369 -24.98 8.30 -5.89
N LEU A 370 -24.47 8.19 -7.12
CA LEU A 370 -23.04 8.19 -7.43
C LEU A 370 -22.68 9.24 -8.50
N SER A 371 -21.76 10.15 -8.16
CA SER A 371 -21.29 11.23 -9.05
C SER A 371 -20.36 10.74 -10.16
N LYS A 372 -20.20 11.55 -11.23
CA LYS A 372 -19.23 11.30 -12.34
C LYS A 372 -17.82 11.00 -11.81
N ILE A 373 -17.42 11.69 -10.75
CA ILE A 373 -16.25 11.35 -9.94
C ILE A 373 -16.81 11.06 -8.54
N PRO A 374 -16.73 9.82 -8.03
CA PRO A 374 -17.33 9.43 -6.76
C PRO A 374 -16.84 10.30 -5.61
N LYS A 375 -17.76 10.80 -4.77
CA LYS A 375 -17.39 11.49 -3.53
C LYS A 375 -17.08 10.51 -2.41
N GLN A 376 -16.27 10.90 -1.42
CA GLN A 376 -15.93 10.06 -0.27
C GLN A 376 -17.18 9.53 0.48
N THR A 377 -18.26 10.32 0.50
CA THR A 377 -19.56 10.00 1.10
C THR A 377 -20.43 9.06 0.27
N GLU A 378 -20.22 8.98 -1.05
CA GLU A 378 -21.04 8.18 -1.96
C GLU A 378 -20.65 6.69 -1.94
N ILE A 379 -19.59 6.32 -1.21
CA ILE A 379 -19.22 4.91 -0.98
C ILE A 379 -20.27 4.14 -0.16
N GLU A 380 -21.15 4.83 0.56
CA GLU A 380 -22.23 4.18 1.33
C GLU A 380 -23.29 3.53 0.42
N SER A 381 -23.42 3.93 -0.86
CA SER A 381 -24.23 3.22 -1.87
C SER A 381 -23.49 2.09 -2.61
N LEU A 382 -22.22 1.84 -2.28
CA LEU A 382 -21.39 0.76 -2.87
C LEU A 382 -20.94 -0.28 -1.82
N PRO A 383 -21.88 -1.05 -1.22
CA PRO A 383 -21.59 -1.98 -0.13
C PRO A 383 -20.76 -3.20 -0.55
N TYR A 384 -20.93 -3.75 -1.76
CA TYR A 384 -20.16 -4.91 -2.24
C TYR A 384 -18.74 -4.52 -2.64
N LEU A 385 -18.53 -3.32 -3.21
CA LEU A 385 -17.20 -2.71 -3.34
C LEU A 385 -16.54 -2.58 -1.96
N SER A 386 -17.29 -2.07 -0.97
CA SER A 386 -16.80 -1.91 0.41
C SER A 386 -16.44 -3.24 1.07
N ALA A 387 -17.22 -4.30 0.84
CA ALA A 387 -16.91 -5.66 1.27
C ALA A 387 -15.65 -6.23 0.59
N CYS A 388 -15.52 -6.09 -0.74
CA CYS A 388 -14.32 -6.47 -1.48
C CYS A 388 -13.07 -5.74 -0.98
N LEU A 389 -13.21 -4.46 -0.65
CA LEU A 389 -12.13 -3.62 -0.13
C LEU A 389 -11.74 -4.01 1.30
N ASN A 390 -12.70 -4.35 2.16
CA ASN A 390 -12.42 -4.85 3.51
C ASN A 390 -11.80 -6.26 3.50
N GLU A 391 -12.22 -7.12 2.58
CA GLU A 391 -11.64 -8.44 2.36
C GLU A 391 -10.20 -8.37 1.81
N SER A 392 -9.92 -7.44 0.89
CA SER A 392 -8.55 -7.16 0.42
C SER A 392 -7.64 -6.66 1.56
N LYS A 393 -8.10 -5.64 2.31
CA LYS A 393 -7.38 -5.12 3.50
C LYS A 393 -7.10 -6.21 4.55
N ARG A 394 -7.98 -7.22 4.66
CA ARG A 394 -7.84 -8.37 5.56
C ARG A 394 -6.76 -9.34 5.09
N LEU A 395 -6.75 -9.72 3.81
CA LEU A 395 -5.86 -10.76 3.30
C LEU A 395 -4.49 -10.25 2.84
N HIS A 396 -4.39 -9.02 2.34
CA HIS A 396 -3.14 -8.40 1.90
C HIS A 396 -2.95 -7.02 2.58
N PRO A 397 -2.80 -6.95 3.92
CA PRO A 397 -2.40 -5.73 4.58
C PRO A 397 -0.97 -5.36 4.19
N ALA A 398 -0.70 -4.07 3.99
CA ALA A 398 0.59 -3.62 3.43
C ALA A 398 1.80 -4.10 4.24
N VAL A 399 1.73 -4.11 5.58
CA VAL A 399 2.82 -4.61 6.43
C VAL A 399 2.79 -6.13 6.54
N GLY A 400 3.85 -6.79 6.05
CA GLY A 400 4.01 -8.25 6.01
C GLY A 400 4.88 -8.87 7.11
N SER A 401 5.21 -8.09 8.14
CA SER A 401 6.08 -8.49 9.25
C SER A 401 5.43 -8.21 10.61
N PRO A 402 5.85 -8.88 11.70
CA PRO A 402 5.35 -8.59 13.04
C PRO A 402 5.60 -7.13 13.45
N LEU A 403 4.57 -6.45 13.98
CA LEU A 403 4.71 -5.08 14.48
C LEU A 403 5.46 -5.07 15.81
N GLN A 404 6.79 -5.15 15.78
CA GLN A 404 7.62 -5.50 16.94
C GLN A 404 7.41 -4.58 18.16
N ARG A 405 7.37 -5.20 19.33
CA ARG A 405 7.24 -4.59 20.65
C ARG A 405 8.21 -5.29 21.60
N VAL A 406 8.38 -4.74 22.80
CA VAL A 406 9.20 -5.36 23.86
C VAL A 406 8.32 -5.65 25.07
N VAL A 407 8.46 -6.83 25.65
CA VAL A 407 7.85 -7.18 26.95
C VAL A 407 8.40 -6.22 28.03
N PRO A 408 7.53 -5.52 28.78
CA PRO A 408 7.94 -4.48 29.73
C PRO A 408 8.70 -5.04 30.94
N HIS A 409 9.23 -4.13 31.76
CA HIS A 409 9.91 -4.47 33.02
C HIS A 409 9.02 -5.32 33.93
N GLY A 410 9.63 -6.31 34.60
CA GLY A 410 8.94 -7.33 35.38
C GLY A 410 8.62 -8.62 34.62
N GLY A 411 8.55 -8.57 33.28
CA GLY A 411 8.05 -9.71 32.49
C GLY A 411 6.53 -9.89 32.61
N MET A 412 5.99 -10.92 31.97
CA MET A 412 4.57 -11.28 32.08
C MET A 412 4.27 -12.70 31.58
N GLU A 413 3.10 -13.22 31.92
CA GLU A 413 2.53 -14.39 31.25
C GLU A 413 1.69 -13.98 30.02
N LEU A 414 1.85 -14.71 28.91
CA LEU A 414 1.05 -14.57 27.70
C LEU A 414 0.93 -15.93 26.98
N GLU A 415 -0.25 -16.27 26.46
CA GLU A 415 -0.55 -17.59 25.83
C GLU A 415 -0.13 -18.81 26.69
N GLY A 416 -0.23 -18.70 28.02
CA GLY A 416 0.18 -19.76 28.96
C GLY A 416 1.70 -19.92 29.11
N LYS A 417 2.49 -18.88 28.77
CA LYS A 417 3.96 -18.88 28.79
C LYS A 417 4.48 -17.63 29.49
N TRP A 418 5.46 -17.81 30.38
CA TRP A 418 6.20 -16.69 30.95
C TRP A 418 7.18 -16.11 29.92
N LEU A 419 7.12 -14.80 29.72
CA LEU A 419 8.01 -14.02 28.87
C LEU A 419 8.78 -13.02 29.75
N PRO A 420 10.13 -13.05 29.75
CA PRO A 420 10.92 -12.11 30.55
C PRO A 420 10.89 -10.70 29.95
N ALA A 421 11.16 -9.70 30.80
CA ALA A 421 11.38 -8.32 30.36
C ALA A 421 12.48 -8.27 29.27
N GLY A 422 12.28 -7.45 28.25
CA GLY A 422 13.24 -7.33 27.15
C GLY A 422 13.05 -8.36 26.02
N THR A 423 12.14 -9.33 26.13
CA THR A 423 11.78 -10.18 24.98
C THR A 423 11.07 -9.38 23.89
N ALA A 424 11.54 -9.52 22.65
CA ALA A 424 10.88 -8.95 21.49
C ALA A 424 9.63 -9.78 21.15
N ILE A 425 8.52 -9.11 20.88
CA ILE A 425 7.23 -9.74 20.61
C ILE A 425 6.46 -9.00 19.52
N GLY A 426 5.68 -9.70 18.70
CA GLY A 426 4.75 -9.04 17.79
C GLY A 426 3.73 -9.96 17.15
N ILE A 427 2.75 -9.34 16.49
CA ILE A 427 1.75 -10.00 15.66
C ILE A 427 1.96 -9.56 14.22
N ASN A 428 2.00 -10.51 13.29
CA ASN A 428 2.03 -10.23 11.86
C ASN A 428 0.58 -9.96 11.37
N PRO A 429 0.30 -8.79 10.73
CA PRO A 429 -1.03 -8.47 10.20
C PRO A 429 -1.62 -9.55 9.29
N TRP A 430 -0.78 -10.23 8.49
CA TRP A 430 -1.22 -11.30 7.57
C TRP A 430 -1.74 -12.54 8.29
N VAL A 431 -1.27 -12.80 9.52
CA VAL A 431 -1.71 -13.89 10.38
C VAL A 431 -3.01 -13.50 11.09
N MET A 432 -3.08 -12.29 11.63
CA MET A 432 -4.31 -11.78 12.28
C MET A 432 -5.49 -11.73 11.29
N GLY A 433 -5.24 -11.29 10.06
CA GLY A 433 -6.25 -11.29 8.98
C GLY A 433 -6.75 -12.67 8.59
N ARG A 434 -6.03 -13.75 8.94
CA ARG A 434 -6.40 -15.16 8.68
C ARG A 434 -6.77 -15.91 9.97
N ASN A 435 -7.09 -15.20 11.05
CA ASN A 435 -7.48 -15.84 12.31
C ASN A 435 -8.87 -16.50 12.19
N LYS A 436 -8.91 -17.83 12.32
CA LYS A 436 -10.12 -18.65 12.17
C LYS A 436 -11.18 -18.41 13.24
N SER A 437 -10.84 -17.83 14.40
CA SER A 437 -11.81 -17.42 15.42
C SER A 437 -12.52 -16.09 15.12
N LEU A 438 -12.14 -15.41 14.03
CA LEU A 438 -12.79 -14.20 13.52
C LEU A 438 -13.47 -14.47 12.17
N PHE A 439 -12.75 -15.13 11.26
CA PHE A 439 -13.14 -15.26 9.85
C PHE A 439 -13.59 -16.68 9.46
N GLY A 440 -13.76 -17.59 10.43
CA GLY A 440 -14.25 -18.95 10.20
C GLY A 440 -13.20 -19.92 9.65
N ALA A 441 -13.65 -21.11 9.26
CA ALA A 441 -12.78 -22.19 8.79
C ALA A 441 -12.02 -21.82 7.50
N ASP A 442 -12.62 -21.00 6.64
CA ASP A 442 -12.10 -20.58 5.34
C ASP A 442 -11.33 -19.24 5.38
N ALA A 443 -10.81 -18.85 6.56
CA ALA A 443 -10.11 -17.57 6.75
C ALA A 443 -8.92 -17.30 5.79
N ASP A 444 -8.36 -18.31 5.12
CA ASP A 444 -7.33 -18.15 4.09
C ASP A 444 -7.90 -17.65 2.72
N THR A 445 -9.22 -17.75 2.48
CA THR A 445 -9.93 -17.47 1.21
C THR A 445 -10.49 -16.05 1.13
N PHE A 446 -10.47 -15.41 -0.05
CA PHE A 446 -11.18 -14.16 -0.34
C PHE A 446 -12.65 -14.47 -0.68
N ARG A 447 -13.59 -14.05 0.19
CA ARG A 447 -15.05 -14.16 0.02
C ARG A 447 -15.72 -12.87 0.53
N PRO A 448 -15.95 -11.85 -0.31
CA PRO A 448 -16.61 -10.60 0.08
C PRO A 448 -17.98 -10.81 0.74
N GLU A 449 -18.69 -11.87 0.35
CA GLU A 449 -20.00 -12.26 0.88
C GLU A 449 -19.99 -12.43 2.41
N ARG A 450 -18.84 -12.81 3.02
CA ARG A 450 -18.74 -12.98 4.48
C ARG A 450 -19.06 -11.73 5.28
N TRP A 451 -18.90 -10.54 4.68
CA TRP A 451 -19.20 -9.27 5.34
C TRP A 451 -20.70 -8.97 5.44
N PHE A 452 -21.53 -9.65 4.64
CA PHE A 452 -23.00 -9.60 4.71
C PHE A 452 -23.57 -10.73 5.58
N GLU A 453 -22.88 -11.88 5.62
CA GLU A 453 -23.23 -13.04 6.45
C GLU A 453 -22.94 -12.84 7.95
N MET A 454 -22.01 -11.94 8.30
CA MET A 454 -21.61 -11.66 9.68
C MET A 454 -22.60 -10.75 10.42
N SER A 455 -22.91 -11.08 11.68
CA SER A 455 -23.67 -10.18 12.56
C SER A 455 -22.91 -8.87 12.84
N PRO A 456 -23.60 -7.78 13.23
CA PRO A 456 -22.94 -6.51 13.57
C PRO A 456 -21.83 -6.64 14.63
N GLU A 457 -22.01 -7.56 15.59
CA GLU A 457 -21.03 -7.87 16.64
C GLU A 457 -19.79 -8.56 16.06
N GLN A 458 -19.98 -9.47 15.11
CA GLN A 458 -18.89 -10.16 14.41
C GLN A 458 -18.11 -9.19 13.51
N GLN A 459 -18.80 -8.35 12.74
CA GLN A 459 -18.17 -7.29 11.94
C GLN A 459 -17.35 -6.34 12.82
N LYS A 460 -17.94 -5.84 13.90
CA LYS A 460 -17.27 -4.99 14.91
C LYS A 460 -16.09 -5.69 15.58
N ALA A 461 -16.16 -6.99 15.84
CA ALA A 461 -15.04 -7.77 16.36
C ALA A 461 -13.91 -7.90 15.32
N CYS A 462 -14.23 -8.09 14.04
CA CYS A 462 -13.28 -8.11 12.94
C CYS A 462 -12.58 -6.76 12.74
N GLU A 463 -13.34 -5.64 12.77
CA GLU A 463 -12.78 -4.28 12.73
C GLU A 463 -11.86 -4.01 13.94
N ALA A 464 -12.34 -4.30 15.15
CA ALA A 464 -11.57 -4.13 16.39
C ALA A 464 -10.30 -5.01 16.43
N ASN A 465 -10.22 -6.06 15.60
CA ASN A 465 -9.05 -6.91 15.42
C ASN A 465 -8.25 -6.65 14.12
N SER A 466 -8.68 -5.75 13.24
CA SER A 466 -7.94 -5.36 12.04
C SER A 466 -6.59 -4.71 12.40
N MET A 467 -5.54 -5.03 11.64
CA MET A 467 -4.20 -4.44 11.80
C MET A 467 -3.79 -3.56 10.61
N PHE A 468 -4.69 -3.36 9.62
CA PHE A 468 -4.38 -2.68 8.36
C PHE A 468 -3.83 -1.25 8.56
N PHE A 469 -4.46 -0.48 9.46
CA PHE A 469 -4.00 0.87 9.85
C PHE A 469 -3.22 0.87 11.18
N GLY A 470 -2.56 -0.23 11.54
CA GLY A 470 -1.99 -0.39 12.89
C GLY A 470 -3.07 -0.45 13.97
N VAL A 471 -2.72 -0.17 15.22
CA VAL A 471 -3.59 -0.38 16.38
C VAL A 471 -3.31 0.65 17.50
N GLY A 472 -4.37 1.03 18.22
CA GLY A 472 -4.28 1.81 19.47
C GLY A 472 -3.72 3.22 19.26
N VAL A 473 -2.99 3.72 20.26
CA VAL A 473 -2.40 5.08 20.24
C VAL A 473 -1.35 5.27 19.14
N ARG A 474 -0.83 4.19 18.54
CA ARG A 474 0.10 4.21 17.38
C ARG A 474 -0.55 3.69 16.09
N SER A 475 -1.84 3.96 15.92
CA SER A 475 -2.56 3.77 14.65
C SER A 475 -2.10 4.79 13.58
N CYS A 476 -2.31 4.45 12.31
CA CYS A 476 -1.80 5.19 11.16
C CYS A 476 -2.28 6.66 11.17
N PRO A 477 -1.36 7.65 11.10
CA PRO A 477 -1.74 9.05 11.21
C PRO A 477 -2.59 9.52 10.03
N GLY A 478 -2.32 9.00 8.82
CA GLY A 478 -3.01 9.31 7.57
C GLY A 478 -4.15 8.37 7.22
N LYS A 479 -4.80 7.69 8.19
CA LYS A 479 -5.93 6.77 7.94
C LYS A 479 -6.99 7.39 7.02
N HIS A 480 -7.44 8.62 7.34
CA HIS A 480 -8.48 9.31 6.56
C HIS A 480 -8.02 9.70 5.15
N LEU A 481 -6.75 10.09 4.97
CA LEU A 481 -6.17 10.39 3.65
C LEU A 481 -6.16 9.15 2.76
N ALA A 482 -5.70 8.02 3.29
CA ALA A 482 -5.69 6.75 2.56
C ALA A 482 -7.12 6.26 2.26
N GLN A 483 -8.07 6.45 3.18
CA GLN A 483 -9.48 6.15 2.92
C GLN A 483 -10.08 7.05 1.84
N ALA A 484 -9.92 8.38 1.92
CA ALA A 484 -10.43 9.30 0.92
C ALA A 484 -9.91 8.97 -0.50
N ILE A 485 -8.66 8.55 -0.63
CA ILE A 485 -8.10 8.17 -1.94
C ILE A 485 -8.64 6.82 -2.40
N LEU A 486 -8.67 5.78 -1.54
CA LEU A 486 -9.25 4.47 -1.92
C LEU A 486 -10.74 4.57 -2.27
N ASN A 487 -11.50 5.36 -1.51
CA ASN A 487 -12.92 5.63 -1.72
C ASN A 487 -13.23 6.37 -3.03
N LYS A 488 -12.23 6.95 -3.71
CA LYS A 488 -12.42 7.66 -4.99
C LYS A 488 -11.77 6.91 -6.16
N VAL A 489 -10.53 6.45 -5.99
CA VAL A 489 -9.78 5.70 -7.01
C VAL A 489 -10.53 4.41 -7.38
N LEU A 490 -10.88 3.58 -6.40
CA LEU A 490 -11.37 2.22 -6.66
C LEU A 490 -12.72 2.17 -7.40
N PRO A 491 -13.79 2.90 -6.99
CA PRO A 491 -15.01 2.94 -7.78
C PRO A 491 -14.78 3.56 -9.16
N LEU A 492 -13.98 4.62 -9.26
CA LEU A 492 -13.75 5.31 -10.54
C LEU A 492 -13.00 4.42 -11.56
N LEU A 493 -12.00 3.65 -11.12
CA LEU A 493 -11.31 2.69 -11.97
C LEU A 493 -12.22 1.57 -12.49
N LEU A 494 -13.18 1.09 -11.68
CA LEU A 494 -14.12 0.04 -12.09
C LEU A 494 -15.34 0.59 -12.86
N MET A 495 -15.70 1.85 -12.64
CA MET A 495 -16.77 2.55 -13.35
C MET A 495 -16.46 2.79 -14.83
N GLU A 496 -15.20 3.09 -15.15
CA GLU A 496 -14.77 3.45 -16.51
C GLU A 496 -13.89 2.39 -17.20
N LEU A 497 -13.36 1.39 -16.47
CA LEU A 497 -12.49 0.34 -17.03
C LEU A 497 -12.92 -1.08 -16.60
N CYS A 498 -12.73 -2.05 -17.50
CA CYS A 498 -12.75 -3.48 -17.19
C CYS A 498 -11.31 -4.00 -17.17
N TRP A 499 -10.89 -4.63 -16.08
CA TRP A 499 -9.53 -5.12 -15.82
C TRP A 499 -9.43 -6.63 -16.00
N SER A 500 -8.23 -7.12 -16.31
CA SER A 500 -7.91 -8.55 -16.42
C SER A 500 -6.41 -8.78 -16.19
N HIS A 501 -6.05 -10.01 -15.78
CA HIS A 501 -4.66 -10.45 -15.84
C HIS A 501 -4.21 -10.55 -17.30
N ALA A 502 -3.01 -10.05 -17.61
CA ALA A 502 -2.43 -10.21 -18.94
C ALA A 502 -2.02 -11.67 -19.24
N GLN A 503 -1.86 -12.48 -18.20
CA GLN A 503 -1.64 -13.92 -18.27
C GLN A 503 -2.50 -14.62 -17.20
N PRO A 504 -3.75 -15.01 -17.54
CA PRO A 504 -4.62 -15.75 -16.62
C PRO A 504 -3.94 -17.01 -16.07
N GLY A 505 -4.10 -17.27 -14.77
CA GLY A 505 -3.46 -18.40 -14.08
C GLY A 505 -1.95 -18.26 -13.82
N ALA A 506 -1.31 -17.14 -14.19
CA ALA A 506 0.10 -16.89 -13.88
C ALA A 506 0.36 -16.80 -12.37
N SER A 507 1.63 -17.04 -11.98
CA SER A 507 2.02 -16.88 -10.57
C SER A 507 1.94 -15.42 -10.14
N ARG A 508 1.41 -15.17 -8.93
CA ARG A 508 1.30 -13.85 -8.30
C ARG A 508 2.28 -13.75 -7.12
N PRO A 509 3.60 -13.64 -7.34
CA PRO A 509 4.56 -13.62 -6.25
C PRO A 509 4.52 -12.28 -5.51
N ILE A 510 4.62 -12.35 -4.18
CA ILE A 510 4.80 -11.17 -3.33
C ILE A 510 6.28 -10.90 -3.07
N ARG A 511 6.60 -9.65 -2.73
CA ARG A 511 7.88 -9.27 -2.12
C ARG A 511 7.62 -8.50 -0.82
N SER A 512 7.64 -9.21 0.30
CA SER A 512 7.58 -8.64 1.65
C SER A 512 8.96 -8.32 2.18
N ALA A 513 9.31 -7.02 2.19
CA ALA A 513 10.42 -6.50 2.99
C ALA A 513 9.92 -6.18 4.41
N PHE A 514 9.43 -4.96 4.63
CA PHE A 514 8.48 -4.65 5.70
C PHE A 514 7.08 -4.45 5.10
N MET A 515 7.00 -3.63 4.04
CA MET A 515 5.86 -3.57 3.13
C MET A 515 5.85 -4.77 2.17
N THR A 516 4.66 -5.18 1.73
CA THR A 516 4.38 -6.37 0.93
C THR A 516 3.77 -6.00 -0.42
N ARG A 517 4.63 -5.89 -1.42
CA ARG A 517 4.22 -5.55 -2.79
C ARG A 517 3.84 -6.82 -3.55
N LEU A 518 2.89 -6.71 -4.48
CA LEU A 518 2.83 -7.63 -5.63
C LEU A 518 4.08 -7.38 -6.49
N HIS A 519 4.54 -8.38 -7.24
CA HIS A 519 5.76 -8.25 -8.03
C HIS A 519 5.60 -8.96 -9.38
N LYS A 520 5.75 -8.24 -10.50
CA LYS A 520 5.59 -8.77 -11.86
C LYS A 520 4.19 -9.35 -12.12
N VAL A 521 3.18 -8.80 -11.45
CA VAL A 521 1.77 -9.14 -11.69
C VAL A 521 1.28 -8.23 -12.81
N ASN A 522 1.36 -8.74 -14.03
CA ASN A 522 1.06 -7.99 -15.24
C ASN A 522 -0.45 -7.99 -15.52
N VAL A 523 -1.05 -6.81 -15.63
CA VAL A 523 -2.47 -6.60 -15.92
C VAL A 523 -2.66 -5.80 -17.19
N GLN A 524 -3.87 -5.88 -17.73
CA GLN A 524 -4.35 -5.08 -18.84
C GLN A 524 -5.80 -4.67 -18.58
N TRP A 525 -6.23 -3.54 -19.16
CA TRP A 525 -7.59 -3.04 -19.02
C TRP A 525 -8.15 -2.55 -20.36
N LYS A 526 -9.47 -2.50 -20.47
CA LYS A 526 -10.21 -1.93 -21.60
C LYS A 526 -11.19 -0.88 -21.08
N LYS A 527 -11.53 0.14 -21.88
CA LYS A 527 -12.61 1.06 -21.51
C LYS A 527 -13.92 0.27 -21.37
N ARG A 528 -14.64 0.48 -20.27
CA ARG A 528 -15.90 -0.19 -19.96
C ARG A 528 -17.00 0.26 -20.93
N LYS A 529 -17.73 -0.69 -21.50
CA LYS A 529 -18.98 -0.42 -22.24
C LYS A 529 -20.11 -0.31 -21.22
N VAL A 530 -20.50 0.91 -20.83
CA VAL A 530 -21.67 1.12 -19.98
C VAL A 530 -22.93 0.77 -20.76
N VAL A 531 -23.57 -0.35 -20.42
CA VAL A 531 -24.88 -0.71 -20.97
C VAL A 531 -25.90 0.17 -20.29
N ARG A 532 -26.35 1.23 -20.97
CA ARG A 532 -27.51 2.00 -20.53
C ARG A 532 -28.74 1.10 -20.67
N THR A 533 -29.16 0.48 -19.58
CA THR A 533 -30.51 -0.09 -19.45
C THR A 533 -31.49 1.06 -19.68
N MET A 534 -32.08 1.10 -20.88
CA MET A 534 -33.14 2.06 -21.19
C MET A 534 -34.33 1.68 -20.33
N VAL A 535 -34.57 2.46 -19.27
CA VAL A 535 -35.86 2.41 -18.56
C VAL A 535 -36.90 2.76 -19.61
N HIS A 536 -37.75 1.80 -19.97
CA HIS A 536 -38.92 2.10 -20.77
C HIS A 536 -39.83 2.97 -19.92
N GLU A 537 -39.78 4.28 -20.15
CA GLU A 537 -40.91 5.15 -19.83
C GLU A 537 -42.11 4.60 -20.60
N THR A 538 -43.01 3.92 -19.90
CA THR A 538 -44.28 3.45 -20.46
C THR A 538 -45.00 4.69 -21.00
N PRO A 539 -45.31 4.76 -22.31
CA PRO A 539 -45.97 5.94 -22.85
C PRO A 539 -47.32 6.09 -22.13
N GLN A 540 -47.55 7.26 -21.53
CA GLN A 540 -48.83 7.55 -20.88
C GLN A 540 -49.94 7.42 -21.92
N GLU A 541 -50.91 6.55 -21.66
CA GLU A 541 -52.08 6.40 -22.51
C GLU A 541 -52.87 7.71 -22.49
N THR A 542 -52.79 8.47 -23.58
CA THR A 542 -53.62 9.65 -23.80
C THR A 542 -55.05 9.20 -24.04
N SER A 543 -55.81 9.07 -22.95
CA SER A 543 -57.22 8.67 -22.98
C SER A 543 -58.04 9.61 -23.85
N ALA A 544 -58.59 9.09 -24.95
CA ALA A 544 -59.44 9.85 -25.86
C ALA A 544 -60.79 10.23 -25.22
N GLU A 545 -61.33 11.34 -25.71
CA GLU A 545 -62.43 12.12 -25.16
C GLU A 545 -63.77 11.37 -24.93
N THR A 546 -64.61 11.93 -24.07
CA THR A 546 -66.08 11.84 -24.22
C THR A 546 -66.68 13.22 -23.87
N PRO A 547 -67.46 13.85 -24.76
CA PRO A 547 -67.79 15.28 -24.62
C PRO A 547 -69.03 15.57 -23.76
N SER A 548 -69.01 16.68 -23.03
CA SER A 548 -70.17 17.28 -22.35
C SER A 548 -70.41 18.73 -22.80
N GLN A 549 -71.67 19.13 -22.89
CA GLN A 549 -72.15 20.27 -23.68
C GLN A 549 -72.01 21.66 -23.02
N ASN A 550 -71.98 22.70 -23.87
CA ASN A 550 -72.26 24.13 -23.58
C ASN A 550 -71.21 24.88 -22.72
N THR A 551 -71.02 26.20 -22.78
CA THR A 551 -71.82 27.31 -23.37
C THR A 551 -71.01 28.27 -24.28
N ILE A 552 -71.70 29.28 -24.84
CA ILE A 552 -71.25 30.24 -25.85
C ILE A 552 -70.43 31.41 -25.29
N SER A 553 -69.34 31.79 -25.97
CA SER A 553 -68.91 33.19 -26.15
C SER A 553 -68.16 33.34 -27.49
N ALA A 554 -68.00 34.57 -28.01
CA ALA A 554 -67.51 34.83 -29.37
C ALA A 554 -66.48 35.99 -29.42
N SER A 555 -65.96 36.29 -30.62
CA SER A 555 -64.87 37.25 -30.99
C SER A 555 -63.44 36.64 -30.94
N ASP A 556 -62.51 36.93 -31.87
CA ASP A 556 -62.58 37.63 -33.18
C ASP A 556 -61.47 37.12 -34.16
N ARG A 557 -61.45 37.67 -35.39
CA ARG A 557 -60.35 37.84 -36.39
C ARG A 557 -58.89 37.43 -36.04
N SER A 558 -58.00 37.06 -36.99
CA SER A 558 -58.07 36.78 -38.45
C SER A 558 -56.68 36.43 -39.07
N GLY A 559 -56.63 35.71 -40.20
CA GLY A 559 -55.43 35.52 -41.08
C GLY A 559 -55.02 34.04 -41.24
N ARG A 560 -54.74 33.44 -42.41
CA ARG A 560 -53.97 33.79 -43.65
C ARG A 560 -52.44 33.89 -43.41
N ASN A 561 -51.54 33.26 -44.20
CA ASN A 561 -51.68 32.24 -45.27
C ASN A 561 -50.31 31.61 -45.66
N VAL A 562 -50.30 30.44 -46.34
CA VAL A 562 -49.26 29.90 -47.28
C VAL A 562 -47.78 29.76 -46.77
N ASN A 563 -47.16 28.57 -46.58
CA ASN A 563 -46.74 27.44 -47.48
C ASN A 563 -45.36 27.68 -48.22
N PRO A 564 -44.71 26.72 -48.95
CA PRO A 564 -43.35 26.22 -48.61
C PRO A 564 -42.33 26.29 -49.79
N ILE A 565 -41.26 25.43 -49.83
CA ILE A 565 -40.31 25.02 -50.94
C ILE A 565 -38.82 25.02 -50.47
N ARG A 566 -37.84 24.15 -50.84
CA ARG A 566 -37.71 22.75 -51.38
C ARG A 566 -36.20 22.39 -51.65
N ARG A 567 -35.79 21.10 -51.56
CA ARG A 567 -34.75 20.40 -52.41
C ARG A 567 -33.26 20.85 -52.32
N HIS A 568 -32.20 20.13 -52.78
CA HIS A 568 -31.88 18.76 -53.31
C HIS A 568 -30.36 18.47 -53.03
N LEU A 569 -29.89 17.26 -52.62
CA LEU A 569 -29.43 16.04 -53.34
C LEU A 569 -28.14 16.09 -54.21
N THR A 570 -27.22 15.13 -53.97
CA THR A 570 -26.23 14.43 -54.89
C THR A 570 -25.14 15.28 -55.61
N GLU A 571 -23.91 14.84 -55.98
CA GLU A 571 -23.13 13.56 -56.01
C GLU A 571 -21.60 13.88 -56.21
N SER A 572 -20.55 13.04 -56.51
CA SER A 572 -20.29 11.60 -56.82
C SER A 572 -18.78 11.20 -56.55
N LEU A 573 -18.12 10.39 -57.40
CA LEU A 573 -16.74 9.80 -57.39
C LEU A 573 -16.27 9.66 -58.90
N PRO A 574 -15.17 8.97 -59.39
CA PRO A 574 -14.17 8.03 -58.78
C PRO A 574 -12.69 8.11 -59.35
N GLU A 575 -11.93 6.99 -59.23
CA GLU A 575 -10.68 6.57 -59.93
C GLU A 575 -9.26 6.97 -59.42
N ALA A 576 -8.18 6.31 -59.87
CA ALA A 576 -7.65 4.99 -59.45
C ALA A 576 -6.34 4.59 -60.20
N THR A 577 -5.41 3.81 -59.57
CA THR A 577 -4.36 3.03 -60.29
C THR A 577 -3.73 1.91 -59.43
N LYS A 578 -2.94 0.99 -60.03
CA LYS A 578 -2.52 -0.33 -59.46
C LYS A 578 -1.00 -0.57 -59.51
N ASN A 579 -0.47 -1.50 -58.69
CA ASN A 579 0.32 -2.64 -59.21
C ASN A 579 0.61 -3.81 -58.22
N ARG A 580 0.40 -5.04 -58.73
CA ARG A 580 0.98 -6.39 -58.43
C ARG A 580 1.43 -6.77 -56.99
N SER A 581 0.91 -7.82 -56.29
CA SER A 581 0.68 -9.27 -56.61
C SER A 581 1.98 -10.10 -56.62
N LEU A 582 2.19 -11.28 -55.99
CA LEU A 582 1.40 -12.38 -55.35
C LEU A 582 2.36 -13.16 -54.37
N PRO A 583 2.04 -14.29 -53.66
CA PRO A 583 0.83 -15.13 -53.66
C PRO A 583 0.16 -15.37 -52.27
N GLN A 584 -0.98 -16.07 -52.27
CA GLN A 584 -1.79 -16.45 -51.10
C GLN A 584 -1.42 -17.82 -50.50
N THR A 585 -1.75 -18.03 -49.22
CA THR A 585 -2.52 -19.22 -48.79
C THR A 585 -3.70 -18.75 -47.94
N GLU A 586 -4.90 -19.27 -48.22
CA GLU A 586 -6.15 -18.79 -47.60
C GLU A 586 -6.65 -19.75 -46.52
N ALA A 587 -7.13 -19.19 -45.42
CA ALA A 587 -8.02 -19.87 -44.48
C ALA A 587 -9.07 -18.85 -44.02
N SER A 588 -10.30 -18.97 -44.54
CA SER A 588 -11.38 -18.03 -44.23
C SER A 588 -11.94 -18.27 -42.83
N LEU A 589 -11.97 -17.20 -42.02
CA LEU A 589 -12.92 -17.06 -40.92
C LEU A 589 -13.70 -15.77 -41.16
N LYS A 590 -15.03 -15.86 -41.01
CA LYS A 590 -15.98 -14.77 -41.27
C LYS A 590 -16.13 -13.88 -40.04
N ASP A 591 -16.65 -12.68 -40.26
CA ASP A 591 -17.09 -11.78 -39.21
C ASP A 591 -18.13 -12.46 -38.29
N ALA A 592 -17.95 -12.27 -36.98
CA ALA A 592 -18.89 -12.67 -35.94
C ALA A 592 -18.81 -11.66 -34.78
N ASP A 593 -19.71 -10.69 -34.78
CA ASP A 593 -19.93 -9.80 -33.63
C ASP A 593 -20.67 -10.57 -32.52
N GLU A 594 -19.91 -11.25 -31.67
CA GLU A 594 -20.44 -11.82 -30.41
C GLU A 594 -19.80 -11.14 -29.17
N PRO A 595 -20.59 -10.89 -28.10
CA PRO A 595 -20.08 -10.25 -26.90
C PRO A 595 -19.22 -11.21 -26.08
N ILE A 596 -17.91 -10.91 -25.98
CA ILE A 596 -17.03 -11.60 -25.03
C ILE A 596 -17.48 -11.28 -23.60
N VAL A 597 -18.22 -12.22 -23.01
CA VAL A 597 -18.48 -12.28 -21.56
C VAL A 597 -17.15 -12.57 -20.85
N CYS A 598 -16.88 -11.89 -19.74
CA CYS A 598 -15.68 -12.12 -18.94
C CYS A 598 -15.71 -13.54 -18.31
N ALA A 599 -14.56 -14.23 -18.37
CA ALA A 599 -14.32 -15.57 -17.85
C ALA A 599 -12.90 -15.65 -17.26
#